data_AF-A0A519PNR1-F1
#
_entry.id   AF-A0A519PNR1-F1
#
_cell.length_a   1.000
_cell.length_b   1.000
_cell.length_c   1.000
_cell.angle_alpha   90.00
_cell.angle_beta   90.00
_cell.angle_gamma   90.00
#
_symmetry.space_group_name_H-M   'P 1'
#
loop_
_entity.id
_entity.type
_entity.pdbx_description
1 polymer ?
#
loop_
_entity_poly.entity_id
_entity_poly.type
_entity_poly.pdbx_seq_one_letter_code
_entity_poly.pdbx_strand_id
1 'polypeptide(L)'
;NSERRISRQRALMTPPGEARADWRIIADVGRAMGYPDAFSWRAPVQVFREWARMTAYENDGRLLNLSGLVGLTPDAYDDLQPVQWPVTGQGGTPRLFVDGQFQTPDGRAQMLPTPAAGPAQATDPAFPLALNTGRIRDQWHTMTRTGLAPGLWRHAPEPFVEIHPADAQALGVADGALTRVRTAQGEAVALARVTDRQRPGSIFMPMHWTEGFAPSGRANPLVAPKVDPRSGQPEFKHTPARVRPYRETWRGFHISREAFAPPAHLDLVWRRIPQDGCHLHEFAGRGDAQERQALAKLLLHAAPGGALRYEDPAAGSLREAFMDGERLDRVLFTTTSGALPPRAWLAELFLAPSLTAQDRAALLIGRAPGRAGDTSPVVCACRNVRVAAIARAIEAGARDVDAVSDATGAGSSCGSCRPEIARILSATPRTEILDAA
;
A
#
# COMPACT_ATOMS: atom_id res chain seq x y z
N ASN A 1 3.86 15.37 -16.98
CA ASN A 1 2.87 14.41 -16.42
C ASN A 1 2.28 13.61 -17.59
N SER A 2 1.22 12.81 -17.37
CA SER A 2 0.62 11.91 -18.37
C SER A 2 0.10 12.61 -19.63
N GLU A 3 -0.26 13.90 -19.55
CA GLU A 3 -0.74 14.69 -20.68
C GLU A 3 0.35 15.58 -21.30
N ARG A 4 1.63 15.21 -21.12
CA ARG A 4 2.81 15.97 -21.61
C ARG A 4 3.02 17.33 -20.94
N ARG A 5 2.36 17.62 -19.81
CA ARG A 5 2.58 18.88 -19.08
C ARG A 5 3.89 18.87 -18.31
N ILE A 6 4.72 19.87 -18.55
CA ILE A 6 5.91 20.22 -17.78
C ILE A 6 5.45 21.18 -16.68
N SER A 7 5.81 20.89 -15.43
CA SER A 7 5.50 21.73 -14.28
C SER A 7 6.73 21.88 -13.39
N ARG A 8 6.96 23.07 -12.84
CA ARG A 8 8.07 23.36 -11.95
C ARG A 8 7.80 22.83 -10.53
N GLN A 9 8.63 21.89 -10.07
CA GLN A 9 8.63 21.39 -8.67
C GLN A 9 9.65 22.17 -7.84
N ARG A 10 9.21 22.96 -6.86
CA ARG A 10 10.08 23.82 -6.04
C ARG A 10 10.45 23.12 -4.73
N ALA A 11 11.63 23.42 -4.22
CA ALA A 11 12.06 22.90 -2.91
C ALA A 11 11.15 23.48 -1.82
N LEU A 12 10.59 22.61 -0.97
CA LEU A 12 9.73 23.01 0.14
C LEU A 12 10.52 23.13 1.46
N MET A 13 11.59 22.35 1.60
CA MET A 13 12.40 22.28 2.80
C MET A 13 13.86 22.02 2.44
N THR A 14 14.77 22.36 3.36
CA THR A 14 16.19 21.99 3.26
C THR A 14 16.31 20.46 3.26
N PRO A 15 17.15 19.86 2.38
CA PRO A 15 17.42 18.43 2.43
C PRO A 15 17.92 17.99 3.81
N PRO A 16 17.47 16.84 4.34
CA PRO A 16 17.89 16.36 5.64
C PRO A 16 19.34 15.83 5.61
N GLY A 17 20.13 16.16 6.63
CA GLY A 17 21.50 15.67 6.78
C GLY A 17 22.38 15.99 5.57
N GLU A 18 23.00 14.97 4.99
CA GLU A 18 23.87 15.08 3.81
C GLU A 18 23.14 14.78 2.48
N ALA A 19 21.80 14.72 2.51
CA ALA A 19 21.02 14.44 1.31
C ALA A 19 21.26 15.53 0.24
N ARG A 20 21.50 15.10 -1.00
CA ARG A 20 21.72 15.97 -2.16
C ARG A 20 20.69 15.68 -3.23
N ALA A 21 20.43 16.66 -4.08
CA ALA A 21 19.59 16.45 -5.27
C ALA A 21 20.26 15.43 -6.21
N ASP A 22 19.47 14.54 -6.82
CA ASP A 22 19.98 13.44 -7.65
C ASP A 22 20.89 13.93 -8.80
N TRP A 23 20.49 15.01 -9.49
CA TRP A 23 21.29 15.58 -10.57
C TRP A 23 22.68 16.00 -10.12
N ARG A 24 22.82 16.45 -8.86
CA ARG A 24 24.11 16.87 -8.31
C ARG A 24 24.98 15.67 -7.98
N ILE A 25 24.38 14.61 -7.44
CA ILE A 25 25.07 13.34 -7.19
C ILE A 25 25.63 12.78 -8.50
N ILE A 26 24.82 12.73 -9.56
CA ILE A 26 25.26 12.28 -10.88
C ILE A 26 26.34 13.19 -11.46
N ALA A 27 26.22 14.52 -11.30
CA ALA A 27 27.25 15.45 -11.73
C ALA A 27 28.57 15.21 -11.00
N ASP A 28 28.56 15.06 -9.68
CA ASP A 28 29.77 14.80 -8.90
C ASP A 28 30.46 13.49 -9.32
N VAL A 29 29.70 12.44 -9.64
CA VAL A 29 30.24 11.19 -10.20
C VAL A 29 30.90 11.44 -11.56
N GLY A 30 30.23 12.13 -12.49
CA GLY A 30 30.80 12.45 -13.80
C GLY A 30 32.10 13.27 -13.70
N ARG A 31 32.14 14.23 -12.77
CA ARG A 31 33.35 14.99 -12.46
C ARG A 31 34.47 14.09 -11.93
N ALA A 32 34.15 13.18 -10.99
CA ALA A 32 35.10 12.23 -10.42
C ALA A 32 35.62 11.21 -11.44
N MET A 33 34.83 10.90 -12.47
CA MET A 33 35.24 10.07 -13.61
C MET A 33 36.15 10.79 -14.62
N GLY A 34 36.49 12.06 -14.39
CA GLY A 34 37.40 12.82 -15.25
C GLY A 34 36.71 13.77 -16.24
N TYR A 35 35.41 14.04 -16.07
CA TYR A 35 34.65 14.96 -16.95
C TYR A 35 34.19 16.23 -16.22
N PRO A 36 35.09 17.01 -15.60
CA PRO A 36 34.69 18.14 -14.76
C PRO A 36 33.96 19.25 -15.51
N ASP A 37 34.27 19.45 -16.79
CA ASP A 37 33.68 20.51 -17.61
C ASP A 37 32.29 20.12 -18.13
N ALA A 38 32.11 18.87 -18.54
CA ALA A 38 30.83 18.34 -19.01
C ALA A 38 29.77 18.25 -17.89
N PHE A 39 30.20 18.09 -16.64
CA PHE A 39 29.33 18.01 -15.46
C PHE A 39 29.50 19.24 -14.55
N SER A 40 29.61 20.43 -15.15
CA SER A 40 29.89 21.70 -14.45
C SER A 40 28.63 22.48 -13.99
N TRP A 41 27.44 21.88 -14.11
CA TRP A 41 26.19 22.55 -13.71
C TRP A 41 26.19 22.93 -12.22
N ARG A 42 25.77 24.17 -11.97
CA ARG A 42 25.63 24.80 -10.65
C ARG A 42 24.17 24.91 -10.21
N ALA A 43 23.23 24.84 -11.15
CA ALA A 43 21.80 24.97 -10.89
C ALA A 43 20.95 24.06 -11.80
N PRO A 44 19.77 23.60 -11.34
CA PRO A 44 18.88 22.74 -12.13
C PRO A 44 18.46 23.34 -13.48
N VAL A 45 18.32 24.67 -13.57
CA VAL A 45 17.98 25.36 -14.82
C VAL A 45 19.02 25.11 -15.92
N GLN A 46 20.29 24.92 -15.57
CA GLN A 46 21.34 24.67 -16.55
C GLN A 46 21.19 23.27 -17.16
N VAL A 47 20.91 22.26 -16.32
CA VAL A 47 20.58 20.89 -16.76
C VAL A 47 19.34 20.91 -17.66
N PHE A 48 18.29 21.63 -17.23
CA PHE A 48 17.05 21.74 -18.01
C PHE A 48 17.25 22.41 -19.37
N ARG A 49 17.99 23.52 -19.42
CA ARG A 49 18.31 24.22 -20.69
C ARG A 49 19.12 23.34 -21.62
N GLU A 50 20.09 22.59 -21.10
CA GLU A 50 20.86 21.66 -21.90
C GLU A 50 19.98 20.58 -22.53
N TRP A 51 19.10 19.97 -21.73
CA TRP A 51 18.09 19.06 -22.24
C TRP A 51 17.21 19.71 -23.31
N ALA A 52 16.72 20.93 -23.06
CA ALA A 52 15.91 21.66 -24.04
C ALA A 52 16.67 21.87 -25.36
N ARG A 53 17.96 22.23 -25.31
CA ARG A 53 18.81 22.35 -26.51
C ARG A 53 18.95 21.02 -27.24
N MET A 54 19.17 19.92 -26.53
CA MET A 54 19.25 18.59 -27.15
C MET A 54 17.95 18.21 -27.87
N THR A 55 16.79 18.55 -27.29
CA THR A 55 15.49 18.32 -27.97
C THR A 55 15.27 19.23 -29.18
N ALA A 56 15.96 20.37 -29.27
CA ALA A 56 15.84 21.31 -30.38
C ALA A 56 16.88 21.08 -31.49
N TYR A 57 18.04 20.54 -31.12
CA TYR A 57 19.18 20.31 -32.01
C TYR A 57 18.79 19.37 -33.16
N GLU A 58 18.91 19.85 -34.40
CA GLU A 58 18.54 19.12 -35.62
C GLU A 58 17.14 18.49 -35.52
N ASN A 59 16.18 19.26 -35.01
CA ASN A 59 14.81 18.80 -34.82
C ASN A 59 13.83 19.37 -35.85
N ASP A 60 13.83 18.76 -37.03
CA ASP A 60 12.98 19.15 -38.17
C ASP A 60 11.62 18.44 -38.21
N GLY A 61 11.27 17.66 -37.18
CA GLY A 61 10.00 16.92 -37.20
C GLY A 61 9.64 16.09 -35.97
N ARG A 62 10.50 15.97 -34.96
CA ARG A 62 10.19 15.23 -33.72
C ARG A 62 9.31 16.08 -32.82
N LEU A 63 8.24 15.47 -32.31
CA LEU A 63 7.28 16.16 -31.43
C LEU A 63 7.86 16.61 -30.10
N LEU A 64 8.84 15.90 -29.55
CA LEU A 64 9.54 16.39 -28.36
C LEU A 64 10.49 17.50 -28.79
N ASN A 65 10.01 18.73 -28.76
CA ASN A 65 10.76 19.93 -29.07
C ASN A 65 10.52 20.95 -27.96
N LEU A 66 11.59 21.37 -27.28
CA LEU A 66 11.54 22.38 -26.21
C LEU A 66 12.35 23.63 -26.59
N SER A 67 12.49 23.93 -27.89
CA SER A 67 13.20 25.12 -28.40
C SER A 67 12.74 26.42 -27.75
N GLY A 68 11.44 26.55 -27.47
CA GLY A 68 10.86 27.73 -26.80
C GLY A 68 11.34 27.93 -25.36
N LEU A 69 12.02 26.94 -24.77
CA LEU A 69 12.48 26.96 -23.37
C LEU A 69 14.02 26.99 -23.24
N VAL A 70 14.77 27.01 -24.35
CA VAL A 70 16.25 27.02 -24.35
C VAL A 70 16.82 28.25 -23.63
N GLY A 71 16.14 29.39 -23.74
CA GLY A 71 16.58 30.68 -23.21
C GLY A 71 16.11 31.02 -21.79
N LEU A 72 15.36 30.16 -21.11
CA LEU A 72 14.73 30.46 -19.81
C LEU A 72 15.74 30.99 -18.80
N THR A 73 15.65 32.22 -18.31
CA THR A 73 16.46 32.72 -17.17
C THR A 73 16.25 31.87 -15.90
N PRO A 74 17.14 31.91 -14.89
CA PRO A 74 16.87 31.28 -13.61
C PRO A 74 15.51 31.67 -13.03
N ASP A 75 15.19 32.97 -13.04
CA ASP A 75 13.90 33.50 -12.55
C ASP A 75 12.73 32.97 -13.40
N ALA A 76 12.83 32.98 -14.73
CA ALA A 76 11.77 32.46 -15.60
C ALA A 76 11.58 30.93 -15.45
N TYR A 77 12.63 30.19 -15.13
CA TYR A 77 12.53 28.77 -14.81
C TYR A 77 11.83 28.56 -13.47
N ASP A 78 12.11 29.39 -12.48
CA ASP A 78 11.45 29.35 -11.19
C ASP A 78 10.00 29.83 -11.25
N ASP A 79 9.63 30.69 -12.20
CA ASP A 79 8.26 31.15 -12.44
C ASP A 79 7.52 30.36 -13.53
N LEU A 80 8.15 29.31 -14.08
CA LEU A 80 7.62 28.55 -15.21
C LEU A 80 6.21 28.01 -14.90
N GLN A 81 5.25 28.53 -15.65
CA GLN A 81 3.86 28.06 -15.59
C GLN A 81 3.72 26.70 -16.28
N PRO A 82 2.77 25.86 -15.83
CA PRO A 82 2.60 24.53 -16.41
C PRO A 82 2.27 24.55 -17.91
N VAL A 83 3.11 23.92 -18.74
CA VAL A 83 3.02 23.97 -20.21
C VAL A 83 3.10 22.58 -20.82
N GLN A 84 2.28 22.28 -21.83
CA GLN A 84 2.32 20.99 -22.53
C GLN A 84 3.34 21.01 -23.65
N TRP A 85 4.21 19.99 -23.72
CA TRP A 85 5.14 19.86 -24.82
C TRP A 85 4.47 19.25 -26.08
N PRO A 86 4.95 19.54 -27.30
CA PRO A 86 6.06 20.46 -27.66
C PRO A 86 5.89 21.91 -27.18
N VAL A 87 7.02 22.58 -26.91
CA VAL A 87 7.09 24.00 -26.58
C VAL A 87 8.07 24.69 -27.53
N THR A 88 7.54 25.46 -28.47
CA THR A 88 8.33 26.17 -29.50
C THR A 88 8.23 27.68 -29.31
N GLY A 89 8.72 28.47 -30.26
CA GLY A 89 8.50 29.93 -30.27
C GLY A 89 7.02 30.34 -30.26
N GLN A 90 6.11 29.44 -30.63
CA GLN A 90 4.65 29.65 -30.59
C GLN A 90 4.02 29.27 -29.24
N GLY A 91 4.82 28.84 -28.26
CA GLY A 91 4.35 28.36 -26.96
C GLY A 91 4.12 26.84 -26.94
N GLY A 92 3.37 26.39 -25.93
CA GLY A 92 3.07 24.97 -25.70
C GLY A 92 1.94 24.43 -26.58
N THR A 93 1.94 23.12 -26.80
CA THR A 93 0.97 22.42 -27.65
C THR A 93 -0.02 21.58 -26.83
N PRO A 94 -1.29 22.02 -26.66
CA PRO A 94 -2.27 21.32 -25.83
C PRO A 94 -2.64 19.93 -26.35
N ARG A 95 -2.77 19.79 -27.67
CA ARG A 95 -3.18 18.55 -28.34
C ARG A 95 -2.36 18.33 -29.60
N LEU A 96 -1.93 17.09 -29.80
CA LEU A 96 -1.17 16.67 -30.98
C LEU A 96 -2.12 16.20 -32.09
N PHE A 97 -1.63 16.22 -33.33
CA PHE A 97 -2.29 15.64 -34.52
C PHE A 97 -3.66 16.25 -34.88
N VAL A 98 -3.90 17.51 -34.50
CA VAL A 98 -5.14 18.23 -34.82
C VAL A 98 -5.26 18.60 -36.30
N ASP A 99 -4.13 18.58 -37.01
CA ASP A 99 -3.95 18.81 -38.44
C ASP A 99 -3.98 17.52 -39.27
N GLY A 100 -4.14 16.36 -38.63
CA GLY A 100 -4.12 15.06 -39.28
C GLY A 100 -2.72 14.59 -39.72
N GLN A 101 -1.64 15.25 -39.29
CA GLN A 101 -0.26 14.88 -39.63
C GLN A 101 0.36 14.03 -38.52
N PHE A 102 0.48 12.72 -38.75
CA PHE A 102 1.03 11.76 -37.80
C PHE A 102 2.55 11.61 -37.91
N GLN A 103 3.20 11.06 -36.88
CA GLN A 103 4.65 10.78 -36.88
C GLN A 103 4.96 9.48 -37.65
N THR A 104 4.57 9.47 -38.91
CA THR A 104 4.81 8.39 -39.88
C THR A 104 5.44 8.98 -41.13
N PRO A 105 6.18 8.20 -41.93
CA PRO A 105 6.89 8.72 -43.11
C PRO A 105 5.99 9.45 -44.13
N ASP A 106 4.71 9.10 -44.20
CA ASP A 106 3.71 9.70 -45.11
C ASP A 106 2.72 10.64 -44.42
N GLY A 107 2.90 10.90 -43.11
CA GLY A 107 2.03 11.73 -42.30
C GLY A 107 0.66 11.12 -41.98
N ARG A 108 0.37 9.87 -42.36
CA ARG A 108 -0.96 9.23 -42.17
C ARG A 108 -0.96 8.28 -40.97
N ALA A 109 -2.11 8.18 -40.30
CA ALA A 109 -2.31 7.15 -39.28
C ALA A 109 -2.29 5.75 -39.89
N GLN A 110 -1.67 4.79 -39.19
CA GLN A 110 -1.58 3.40 -39.64
C GLN A 110 -2.63 2.54 -38.94
N MET A 111 -3.46 1.85 -39.74
CA MET A 111 -4.36 0.80 -39.23
C MET A 111 -3.62 -0.53 -39.23
N LEU A 112 -3.36 -1.08 -38.04
CA LEU A 112 -2.58 -2.31 -37.87
C LEU A 112 -3.49 -3.45 -37.40
N PRO A 113 -3.55 -4.59 -38.11
CA PRO A 113 -4.25 -5.76 -37.63
C PRO A 113 -3.49 -6.37 -36.43
N THR A 114 -4.17 -6.53 -35.30
CA THR A 114 -3.59 -7.11 -34.07
C THR A 114 -4.36 -8.38 -33.70
N PRO A 115 -3.90 -9.58 -34.12
CA PRO A 115 -4.54 -10.83 -33.71
C PRO A 115 -4.41 -11.02 -32.19
N ALA A 116 -5.46 -11.54 -31.55
CA ALA A 116 -5.45 -11.81 -30.12
C ALA A 116 -4.52 -13.00 -29.82
N ALA A 117 -3.62 -12.81 -28.86
CA ALA A 117 -2.81 -13.88 -28.28
C ALA A 117 -3.24 -14.11 -26.83
N GLY A 118 -3.18 -15.37 -26.39
CA GLY A 118 -3.36 -15.72 -24.98
C GLY A 118 -2.19 -15.24 -24.11
N PRO A 119 -2.28 -15.43 -22.78
CA PRO A 119 -1.16 -15.14 -21.89
C PRO A 119 0.05 -16.01 -22.23
N ALA A 120 1.26 -15.53 -21.90
CA ALA A 120 2.50 -16.25 -22.12
C ALA A 120 2.55 -17.59 -21.38
N GLN A 121 1.82 -17.72 -20.27
CA GLN A 121 1.60 -18.96 -19.54
C GLN A 121 0.12 -19.12 -19.24
N ALA A 122 -0.53 -20.10 -19.87
CA ALA A 122 -1.91 -20.46 -19.55
C ALA A 122 -1.99 -21.21 -18.21
N THR A 123 -3.15 -21.14 -17.57
CA THR A 123 -3.49 -21.98 -16.40
C THR A 123 -3.52 -23.46 -16.76
N ASP A 124 -3.20 -24.31 -15.80
CA ASP A 124 -3.23 -25.77 -15.95
C ASP A 124 -3.80 -26.44 -14.68
N PRO A 125 -4.03 -27.77 -14.66
CA PRO A 125 -4.54 -28.44 -13.45
C PRO A 125 -3.66 -28.31 -12.20
N ALA A 126 -2.35 -28.04 -12.36
CA ALA A 126 -1.45 -27.78 -11.25
C ALA A 126 -1.52 -26.32 -10.75
N PHE A 127 -1.92 -25.38 -11.59
CA PHE A 127 -2.08 -23.96 -11.27
C PHE A 127 -3.36 -23.42 -11.93
N PRO A 128 -4.54 -23.79 -11.40
CA PRO A 128 -5.82 -23.60 -12.08
C PRO A 128 -6.37 -22.17 -12.02
N LEU A 129 -5.76 -21.28 -11.22
CA LEU A 129 -6.23 -19.91 -11.03
C LEU A 129 -5.33 -18.93 -11.79
N ALA A 130 -5.92 -17.88 -12.36
CA ALA A 130 -5.19 -16.78 -12.96
C ALA A 130 -4.95 -15.66 -11.92
N LEU A 131 -3.70 -15.48 -11.49
CA LEU A 131 -3.29 -14.38 -10.63
C LEU A 131 -3.11 -13.10 -11.44
N ASN A 132 -3.84 -12.06 -11.04
CA ASN A 132 -3.65 -10.69 -11.47
C ASN A 132 -3.00 -9.89 -10.34
N THR A 133 -2.04 -9.02 -10.68
CA THR A 133 -1.44 -8.10 -9.70
C THR A 133 -1.77 -6.65 -10.02
N GLY A 134 -1.95 -5.83 -8.99
CA GLY A 134 -2.24 -4.41 -9.19
C GLY A 134 -2.00 -3.55 -7.98
N ARG A 135 -2.75 -2.45 -7.90
CA ARG A 135 -2.55 -1.41 -6.91
C ARG A 135 -3.79 -1.19 -6.06
N ILE A 136 -3.58 -0.72 -4.85
CA ILE A 136 -4.62 -0.14 -4.00
C ILE A 136 -4.45 1.38 -3.96
N ARG A 137 -5.53 2.07 -3.59
CA ARG A 137 -5.60 3.53 -3.60
C ARG A 137 -4.57 4.18 -2.68
N ASP A 138 -4.46 3.70 -1.45
CA ASP A 138 -3.77 4.42 -0.37
C ASP A 138 -2.26 4.20 -0.36
N GLN A 139 -1.76 3.29 -1.19
CA GLN A 139 -0.34 2.93 -1.21
C GLN A 139 0.24 3.19 -2.60
N TRP A 140 1.45 3.75 -2.64
CA TRP A 140 2.15 4.07 -3.88
C TRP A 140 3.35 3.16 -4.07
N HIS A 141 3.29 2.34 -5.12
CA HIS A 141 4.32 1.35 -5.46
C HIS A 141 4.85 0.61 -4.23
N THR A 142 6.16 0.64 -4.00
CA THR A 142 6.88 -0.10 -2.97
C THR A 142 6.75 0.49 -1.56
N MET A 143 5.81 1.43 -1.36
CA MET A 143 5.51 2.07 -0.08
C MET A 143 6.70 2.80 0.56
N THR A 144 7.74 3.17 -0.20
CA THR A 144 8.92 3.89 0.33
C THR A 144 8.57 5.26 0.93
N ARG A 145 7.44 5.84 0.53
CA ARG A 145 6.88 7.09 1.10
C ARG A 145 5.55 6.85 1.80
N THR A 146 4.58 6.23 1.13
CA THR A 146 3.24 6.02 1.68
C THR A 146 3.24 5.08 2.88
N GLY A 147 4.20 4.15 2.93
CA GLY A 147 4.38 3.26 4.07
C GLY A 147 4.80 3.98 5.36
N LEU A 148 5.36 5.19 5.27
CA LEU A 148 5.76 5.98 6.43
C LEU A 148 4.60 6.75 7.08
N ALA A 149 3.45 6.84 6.41
CA ALA A 149 2.30 7.61 6.88
C ALA A 149 1.22 6.66 7.45
N PRO A 150 1.04 6.57 8.78
CA PRO A 150 0.09 5.65 9.41
C PRO A 150 -1.35 5.77 8.89
N GLY A 151 -1.77 7.00 8.55
CA GLY A 151 -3.08 7.28 7.95
C GLY A 151 -3.38 6.45 6.68
N LEU A 152 -2.36 6.12 5.89
CA LEU A 152 -2.49 5.38 4.63
C LEU A 152 -2.56 3.85 4.81
N TRP A 153 -2.39 3.35 6.04
CA TRP A 153 -2.50 1.92 6.34
C TRP A 153 -3.92 1.49 6.75
N ARG A 154 -4.81 2.44 7.03
CA ARG A 154 -6.10 2.16 7.71
C ARG A 154 -7.05 1.27 6.90
N HIS A 155 -7.04 1.33 5.57
CA HIS A 155 -7.96 0.56 4.71
C HIS A 155 -7.49 -0.85 4.36
N ALA A 156 -6.19 -1.01 4.18
CA ALA A 156 -5.56 -2.27 3.83
C ALA A 156 -4.23 -2.35 4.58
N PRO A 157 -4.27 -2.71 5.87
CA PRO A 157 -3.06 -2.74 6.70
C PRO A 157 -2.12 -3.87 6.30
N GLU A 158 -2.64 -4.91 5.66
CA GLU A 158 -1.94 -6.17 5.42
C GLU A 158 -2.11 -6.64 3.97
N PRO A 159 -1.14 -7.41 3.45
CA PRO A 159 -1.27 -8.02 2.14
C PRO A 159 -2.49 -8.92 2.10
N PHE A 160 -3.25 -8.84 1.01
CA PHE A 160 -4.45 -9.65 0.80
C PHE A 160 -4.49 -10.25 -0.61
N VAL A 161 -5.24 -11.35 -0.74
CA VAL A 161 -5.62 -11.96 -2.01
C VAL A 161 -7.14 -11.94 -2.13
N GLU A 162 -7.67 -11.30 -3.17
CA GLU A 162 -9.09 -11.36 -3.48
C GLU A 162 -9.42 -12.65 -4.22
N ILE A 163 -10.48 -13.33 -3.78
CA ILE A 163 -10.91 -14.64 -4.30
C ILE A 163 -12.43 -14.62 -4.44
N HIS A 164 -12.95 -15.13 -5.56
CA HIS A 164 -14.39 -15.28 -5.76
C HIS A 164 -15.01 -16.26 -4.73
N PRO A 165 -16.23 -16.02 -4.20
CA PRO A 165 -16.85 -16.88 -3.19
C PRO A 165 -16.92 -18.37 -3.55
N ALA A 166 -17.27 -18.69 -4.80
CA ALA A 166 -17.33 -20.08 -5.27
C ALA A 166 -15.96 -20.78 -5.26
N ASP A 167 -14.89 -20.07 -5.63
CA ASP A 167 -13.53 -20.63 -5.59
C ASP A 167 -13.06 -20.78 -4.15
N ALA A 168 -13.31 -19.76 -3.30
CA ALA A 168 -12.96 -19.80 -1.89
C ALA A 168 -13.63 -20.98 -1.17
N GLN A 169 -14.92 -21.23 -1.44
CA GLN A 169 -15.65 -22.38 -0.91
C GLN A 169 -15.04 -23.70 -1.37
N ALA A 170 -14.77 -23.87 -2.66
CA ALA A 170 -14.16 -25.08 -3.20
C ALA A 170 -12.75 -25.34 -2.65
N LEU A 171 -12.02 -24.28 -2.29
CA LEU A 171 -10.67 -24.34 -1.74
C LEU A 171 -10.63 -24.43 -0.20
N GLY A 172 -11.77 -24.30 0.48
CA GLY A 172 -11.87 -24.26 1.94
C GLY A 172 -11.19 -23.03 2.55
N VAL A 173 -11.21 -21.90 1.85
CA VAL A 173 -10.63 -20.62 2.29
C VAL A 173 -11.73 -19.72 2.86
N ALA A 174 -11.57 -19.32 4.12
CA ALA A 174 -12.48 -18.37 4.77
C ALA A 174 -11.98 -16.93 4.59
N ASP A 175 -12.91 -15.96 4.61
CA ASP A 175 -12.57 -14.54 4.61
C ASP A 175 -11.73 -14.17 5.85
N GLY A 176 -10.71 -13.35 5.65
CA GLY A 176 -9.76 -12.95 6.70
C GLY A 176 -8.75 -14.02 7.13
N ALA A 177 -8.82 -15.25 6.60
CA ALA A 177 -7.84 -16.28 6.91
C ALA A 177 -6.52 -16.07 6.16
N LEU A 178 -5.39 -16.41 6.78
CA LEU A 178 -4.12 -16.48 6.06
C LEU A 178 -4.20 -17.54 4.96
N THR A 179 -3.73 -17.15 3.78
CA THR A 179 -3.91 -17.91 2.56
C THR A 179 -2.62 -17.89 1.75
N ARG A 180 -2.18 -19.09 1.36
CA ARG A 180 -0.97 -19.29 0.56
C ARG A 180 -1.32 -19.26 -0.92
N VAL A 181 -0.68 -18.38 -1.66
CA VAL A 181 -0.69 -18.31 -3.12
C VAL A 181 0.65 -18.87 -3.62
N ARG A 182 0.62 -19.89 -4.47
CA ARG A 182 1.82 -20.52 -5.03
C ARG A 182 1.77 -20.50 -6.55
N THR A 183 2.89 -20.15 -7.17
CA THR A 183 3.11 -20.24 -8.63
C THR A 183 4.32 -21.15 -8.89
N ALA A 184 4.74 -21.26 -10.15
CA ALA A 184 6.00 -21.95 -10.47
C ALA A 184 7.24 -21.19 -9.97
N GLN A 185 7.14 -19.87 -9.76
CA GLN A 185 8.25 -18.99 -9.40
C GLN A 185 8.44 -18.87 -7.89
N GLY A 186 7.37 -18.97 -7.11
CA GLY A 186 7.47 -18.82 -5.67
C GLY A 186 6.13 -18.96 -4.96
N GLU A 187 6.11 -18.51 -3.71
CA GLU A 187 4.92 -18.45 -2.90
C GLU A 187 4.82 -17.14 -2.13
N ALA A 188 3.58 -16.78 -1.81
CA ALA A 188 3.24 -15.67 -0.94
C ALA A 188 2.13 -16.10 0.03
N VAL A 189 2.09 -15.48 1.20
CA VAL A 189 1.05 -15.65 2.21
C VAL A 189 0.42 -14.28 2.49
N ALA A 190 -0.89 -14.21 2.34
CA ALA A 190 -1.68 -13.00 2.45
C ALA A 190 -3.05 -13.33 3.07
N LEU A 191 -3.77 -12.33 3.58
CA LEU A 191 -5.14 -12.52 4.06
C LEU A 191 -6.08 -12.78 2.87
N ALA A 192 -6.95 -13.76 2.96
CA ALA A 192 -8.03 -13.91 2.00
C ALA A 192 -9.02 -12.76 2.15
N ARG A 193 -9.44 -12.21 1.01
CA ARG A 193 -10.59 -11.32 0.89
C ARG A 193 -11.59 -11.97 -0.05
N VAL A 194 -12.64 -12.57 0.49
CA VAL A 194 -13.66 -13.26 -0.30
C VAL A 194 -14.62 -12.22 -0.86
N THR A 195 -14.67 -12.10 -2.19
CA THR A 195 -15.46 -11.05 -2.86
C THR A 195 -15.84 -11.46 -4.28
N ASP A 196 -17.07 -11.14 -4.66
CA ASP A 196 -17.63 -11.32 -6.01
C ASP A 196 -17.05 -10.35 -7.05
N ARG A 197 -16.18 -9.42 -6.65
CA ARG A 197 -15.45 -8.52 -7.56
C ARG A 197 -14.46 -9.25 -8.46
N GLN A 198 -14.02 -10.44 -8.06
CA GLN A 198 -13.19 -11.31 -8.88
C GLN A 198 -14.05 -12.26 -9.69
N ARG A 199 -13.69 -12.48 -10.95
CA ARG A 199 -14.32 -13.53 -11.76
C ARG A 199 -13.92 -14.92 -11.20
N PRO A 200 -14.81 -15.94 -11.22
CA PRO A 200 -14.42 -17.32 -10.95
C PRO A 200 -13.19 -17.76 -11.76
N GLY A 201 -12.25 -18.44 -11.12
CA GLY A 201 -10.96 -18.84 -11.67
C GLY A 201 -9.90 -17.73 -11.73
N SER A 202 -10.20 -16.53 -11.22
CA SER A 202 -9.27 -15.39 -11.17
C SER A 202 -9.08 -14.91 -9.73
N ILE A 203 -7.85 -14.55 -9.39
CA ILE A 203 -7.49 -13.99 -8.07
C ILE A 203 -6.69 -12.70 -8.25
N PHE A 204 -6.75 -11.81 -7.27
CA PHE A 204 -6.04 -10.54 -7.30
C PHE A 204 -5.17 -10.34 -6.06
N MET A 205 -3.92 -9.93 -6.24
CA MET A 205 -3.03 -9.57 -5.13
C MET A 205 -2.36 -8.21 -5.40
N PRO A 206 -2.42 -7.24 -4.47
CA PRO A 206 -1.71 -5.98 -4.66
C PRO A 206 -0.19 -6.16 -4.52
N MET A 207 0.57 -5.42 -5.32
CA MET A 207 2.02 -5.54 -5.41
C MET A 207 2.82 -4.70 -4.39
N HIS A 208 2.14 -4.02 -3.48
CA HIS A 208 2.76 -2.95 -2.69
C HIS A 208 3.69 -3.42 -1.58
N TRP A 209 3.35 -4.53 -0.91
CA TRP A 209 4.12 -4.99 0.24
C TRP A 209 5.50 -5.47 -0.20
N THR A 210 6.51 -4.96 0.50
CA THR A 210 7.93 -5.28 0.30
C THR A 210 8.45 -6.11 1.46
N GLU A 211 9.72 -6.49 1.41
CA GLU A 211 10.38 -7.24 2.48
C GLU A 211 10.37 -6.50 3.83
N GLY A 212 10.49 -5.18 3.82
CA GLY A 212 10.45 -4.39 5.06
C GLY A 212 9.09 -4.35 5.76
N PHE A 213 8.01 -4.74 5.06
CA PHE A 213 6.65 -4.72 5.60
C PHE A 213 6.02 -6.11 5.68
N ALA A 214 6.14 -6.94 4.67
CA ALA A 214 5.65 -8.32 4.70
C ALA A 214 6.50 -9.23 3.78
N PRO A 215 7.60 -9.82 4.27
CA PRO A 215 8.50 -10.67 3.47
C PRO A 215 7.79 -11.78 2.69
N SER A 216 6.86 -12.46 3.36
CA SER A 216 6.07 -13.54 2.77
C SER A 216 4.86 -13.02 1.98
N GLY A 217 4.52 -11.73 2.06
CA GLY A 217 3.32 -11.14 1.45
C GLY A 217 3.58 -10.43 0.12
N ARG A 218 4.65 -10.77 -0.59
CA ARG A 218 5.08 -10.07 -1.82
C ARG A 218 4.47 -10.71 -3.07
N ALA A 219 3.83 -9.90 -3.91
CA ALA A 219 3.23 -10.41 -5.17
C ALA A 219 4.27 -10.59 -6.30
N ASN A 220 5.27 -9.70 -6.41
CA ASN A 220 6.20 -9.72 -7.54
C ASN A 220 7.03 -11.01 -7.68
N PRO A 221 7.51 -11.67 -6.60
CA PRO A 221 8.19 -12.96 -6.70
C PRO A 221 7.34 -14.09 -7.31
N LEU A 222 6.01 -13.92 -7.36
CA LEU A 222 5.11 -14.90 -7.96
C LEU A 222 5.13 -14.84 -9.50
N VAL A 223 5.51 -13.70 -10.09
CA VAL A 223 5.31 -13.41 -11.51
C VAL A 223 6.43 -14.00 -12.35
N ALA A 224 6.06 -14.65 -13.46
CA ALA A 224 7.02 -15.19 -14.41
C ALA A 224 7.81 -14.08 -15.11
N PRO A 225 9.11 -14.29 -15.42
CA PRO A 225 9.93 -13.34 -16.19
C PRO A 225 9.60 -13.42 -17.68
N LYS A 226 8.32 -13.33 -18.04
CA LYS A 226 7.82 -13.26 -19.42
C LYS A 226 7.58 -11.80 -19.77
N VAL A 227 8.08 -11.38 -20.92
CA VAL A 227 7.99 -10.00 -21.39
C VAL A 227 7.43 -9.93 -22.79
N ASP A 228 6.75 -8.84 -23.11
CA ASP A 228 6.40 -8.48 -24.48
C ASP A 228 7.70 -8.31 -25.31
N PRO A 229 7.86 -9.03 -26.44
CA PRO A 229 9.10 -9.03 -27.20
C PRO A 229 9.43 -7.67 -27.86
N ARG A 230 8.47 -6.74 -27.93
CA ARG A 230 8.69 -5.41 -28.52
C ARG A 230 9.10 -4.36 -27.49
N SER A 231 8.40 -4.31 -26.36
CA SER A 231 8.55 -3.27 -25.34
C SER A 231 9.38 -3.71 -24.13
N GLY A 232 9.60 -5.02 -23.96
CA GLY A 232 10.23 -5.59 -22.76
C GLY A 232 9.34 -5.51 -21.51
N GLN A 233 8.06 -5.12 -21.65
CA GLN A 233 7.15 -5.02 -20.51
C GLN A 233 6.76 -6.41 -19.98
N PRO A 234 6.88 -6.66 -18.66
CA PRO A 234 6.55 -7.95 -18.07
C PRO A 234 5.05 -8.22 -17.96
N GLU A 235 4.67 -9.50 -18.04
CA GLU A 235 3.28 -9.99 -17.97
C GLU A 235 2.74 -10.03 -16.52
N PHE A 236 2.62 -8.86 -15.87
CA PHE A 236 2.14 -8.77 -14.47
C PHE A 236 0.66 -9.11 -14.25
N LYS A 237 -0.13 -9.24 -15.32
CA LYS A 237 -1.60 -9.30 -15.26
C LYS A 237 -2.16 -10.71 -15.40
N HIS A 238 -1.29 -11.69 -15.60
CA HIS A 238 -1.65 -13.09 -15.65
C HIS A 238 -0.48 -13.94 -15.14
N THR A 239 -0.73 -14.78 -14.15
CA THR A 239 0.23 -15.79 -13.70
C THR A 239 -0.54 -17.00 -13.19
N PRO A 240 -0.32 -18.21 -13.72
CA PRO A 240 -0.94 -19.42 -13.19
C PRO A 240 -0.57 -19.62 -11.71
N ALA A 241 -1.60 -19.78 -10.88
CA ALA A 241 -1.45 -19.90 -9.43
C ALA A 241 -2.34 -21.01 -8.85
N ARG A 242 -1.93 -21.49 -7.68
CA ARG A 242 -2.73 -22.36 -6.81
C ARG A 242 -2.87 -21.69 -5.45
N VAL A 243 -4.07 -21.74 -4.90
CA VAL A 243 -4.38 -21.16 -3.59
C VAL A 243 -4.72 -22.28 -2.60
N ARG A 244 -4.25 -22.15 -1.36
CA ARG A 244 -4.60 -23.04 -0.24
C ARG A 244 -4.68 -22.24 1.07
N PRO A 245 -5.49 -22.65 2.04
CA PRO A 245 -5.40 -22.11 3.40
C PRO A 245 -3.98 -22.25 3.95
N TYR A 246 -3.47 -21.18 4.56
CA TYR A 246 -2.29 -21.27 5.40
C TYR A 246 -2.74 -21.74 6.78
N ARG A 247 -2.15 -22.83 7.28
CA ARG A 247 -2.52 -23.40 8.58
C ARG A 247 -1.44 -23.06 9.60
N GLU A 248 -1.62 -21.94 10.29
CA GLU A 248 -0.82 -21.61 11.46
C GLU A 248 -1.17 -22.50 12.66
N THR A 249 -0.18 -22.79 13.50
CA THR A 249 -0.37 -23.50 14.79
C THR A 249 -0.46 -22.53 15.95
N TRP A 250 -0.07 -21.28 15.73
CA TRP A 250 -0.18 -20.18 16.67
C TRP A 250 -0.07 -18.84 15.94
N ARG A 251 -0.59 -17.79 16.59
CA ARG A 251 -0.55 -16.43 16.06
C ARG A 251 -0.40 -15.42 17.17
N GLY A 252 0.02 -14.23 16.81
CA GLY A 252 0.20 -13.16 17.75
C GLY A 252 0.48 -11.83 17.08
N PHE A 253 0.63 -10.82 17.91
CA PHE A 253 1.11 -9.53 17.48
C PHE A 253 2.01 -8.92 18.54
N HIS A 254 2.83 -7.98 18.08
CA HIS A 254 3.71 -7.18 18.90
C HIS A 254 3.53 -5.70 18.54
N ILE A 255 3.41 -4.83 19.54
CA ILE A 255 3.39 -3.38 19.32
C ILE A 255 4.56 -2.79 20.08
N SER A 256 5.33 -1.93 19.44
CA SER A 256 6.49 -1.26 20.05
C SER A 256 6.65 0.15 19.49
N ARG A 257 7.33 1.03 20.23
CA ARG A 257 7.66 2.37 19.72
C ARG A 257 8.57 2.31 18.49
N GLU A 258 9.56 1.41 18.54
CA GLU A 258 10.49 1.16 17.44
C GLU A 258 10.04 0.02 16.53
N ALA A 259 10.49 0.06 15.28
CA ALA A 259 10.22 -0.98 14.31
C ALA A 259 11.13 -2.19 14.51
N PHE A 260 10.58 -3.39 14.32
CA PHE A 260 11.35 -4.62 14.33
C PHE A 260 11.47 -5.22 12.93
N ALA A 261 12.68 -5.67 12.61
CA ALA A 261 12.90 -6.50 11.43
C ALA A 261 12.29 -7.89 11.66
N PRO A 262 11.78 -8.54 10.59
CA PRO A 262 11.35 -9.93 10.67
C PRO A 262 12.52 -10.81 11.16
N PRO A 263 12.31 -11.70 12.15
CA PRO A 263 13.37 -12.58 12.64
C PRO A 263 13.82 -13.57 11.56
N ALA A 264 15.04 -13.42 11.05
CA ALA A 264 15.53 -14.20 9.91
C ALA A 264 15.61 -15.73 10.14
N HIS A 265 15.63 -16.18 11.40
CA HIS A 265 15.79 -17.58 11.79
C HIS A 265 14.46 -18.27 12.17
N LEU A 266 13.33 -17.56 12.11
CA LEU A 266 12.01 -18.11 12.45
C LEU A 266 11.14 -18.14 11.19
N ASP A 267 10.46 -19.26 10.93
CA ASP A 267 9.54 -19.41 9.78
C ASP A 267 8.18 -18.77 10.11
N LEU A 268 8.15 -17.44 10.14
CA LEU A 268 6.98 -16.65 10.49
C LEU A 268 6.42 -15.88 9.31
N VAL A 269 5.09 -15.89 9.18
CA VAL A 269 4.39 -14.92 8.34
C VAL A 269 4.38 -13.59 9.07
N TRP A 270 5.39 -12.74 8.85
CA TRP A 270 5.56 -11.44 9.50
C TRP A 270 4.96 -10.29 8.68
N ARG A 271 4.18 -9.41 9.31
CA ARG A 271 3.55 -8.25 8.69
C ARG A 271 3.65 -7.03 9.62
N ARG A 272 4.40 -6.00 9.21
CA ARG A 272 4.56 -4.72 9.92
C ARG A 272 3.57 -3.69 9.40
N ILE A 273 2.91 -3.01 10.33
CA ILE A 273 1.84 -2.03 10.11
C ILE A 273 2.18 -0.80 10.97
N PRO A 274 2.74 0.26 10.39
CA PRO A 274 2.93 1.55 11.05
C PRO A 274 1.63 2.13 11.60
N GLN A 275 1.70 2.64 12.83
CA GLN A 275 0.59 3.28 13.55
C GLN A 275 1.05 4.66 14.04
N ASP A 276 0.12 5.47 14.54
CA ASP A 276 0.46 6.75 15.16
C ASP A 276 1.26 6.46 16.45
N GLY A 277 2.53 6.89 16.49
CA GLY A 277 3.42 6.75 17.66
C GLY A 277 3.98 5.35 17.95
N CYS A 278 3.68 4.33 17.12
CA CYS A 278 4.18 2.97 17.30
C CYS A 278 4.17 2.13 16.00
N HIS A 279 4.68 0.90 16.10
CA HIS A 279 4.68 -0.10 15.04
C HIS A 279 4.00 -1.39 15.52
N LEU A 280 2.91 -1.77 14.84
CA LEU A 280 2.26 -3.05 15.01
C LEU A 280 2.93 -4.10 14.09
N HIS A 281 3.17 -5.28 14.63
CA HIS A 281 3.73 -6.42 13.90
C HIS A 281 2.81 -7.61 14.12
N GLU A 282 2.10 -8.05 13.09
CA GLU A 282 1.27 -9.25 13.10
C GLU A 282 2.12 -10.44 12.64
N PHE A 283 2.03 -11.57 13.34
CA PHE A 283 2.75 -12.78 12.95
C PHE A 283 1.93 -14.05 13.18
N ALA A 284 2.22 -15.05 12.35
CA ALA A 284 1.69 -16.39 12.47
C ALA A 284 2.79 -17.40 12.19
N GLY A 285 2.90 -18.40 13.05
CA GLY A 285 3.92 -19.44 12.97
C GLY A 285 3.32 -20.83 12.78
N ARG A 286 4.16 -21.76 12.36
CA ARG A 286 3.82 -23.20 12.26
C ARG A 286 4.68 -24.06 13.19
N GLY A 287 5.61 -23.44 13.92
CA GLY A 287 6.44 -24.12 14.90
C GLY A 287 5.73 -24.40 16.21
N ASP A 288 6.54 -24.74 17.22
CA ASP A 288 6.14 -25.23 18.52
C ASP A 288 6.30 -24.17 19.63
N ALA A 289 6.33 -24.62 20.89
CA ALA A 289 6.55 -23.73 22.02
C ALA A 289 7.95 -23.10 22.04
N GLN A 290 8.97 -23.77 21.47
CA GLN A 290 10.34 -23.26 21.42
C GLN A 290 10.44 -22.09 20.45
N GLU A 291 9.79 -22.18 19.27
CA GLU A 291 9.70 -21.05 18.32
C GLU A 291 9.04 -19.83 18.98
N ARG A 292 7.93 -20.04 19.70
CA ARG A 292 7.22 -18.97 20.44
C ARG A 292 8.10 -18.33 21.51
N GLN A 293 8.82 -19.13 22.28
CA GLN A 293 9.71 -18.65 23.34
C GLN A 293 10.91 -17.90 22.76
N ALA A 294 11.47 -18.37 21.64
CA ALA A 294 12.54 -17.69 20.92
C ALA A 294 12.08 -16.31 20.44
N LEU A 295 10.87 -16.21 19.85
CA LEU A 295 10.30 -14.94 19.44
C LEU A 295 10.08 -14.00 20.64
N ALA A 296 9.49 -14.50 21.73
CA ALA A 296 9.25 -13.71 22.92
C ALA A 296 10.57 -13.15 23.48
N LYS A 297 11.62 -13.97 23.56
CA LYS A 297 12.94 -13.54 24.03
C LYS A 297 13.55 -12.46 23.14
N LEU A 298 13.38 -12.56 21.83
CA LEU A 298 13.86 -11.58 20.85
C LEU A 298 13.12 -10.24 20.97
N LEU A 299 11.79 -10.27 21.07
CA LEU A 299 10.99 -9.05 21.07
C LEU A 299 11.00 -8.34 22.42
N LEU A 300 11.17 -9.09 23.50
CA LEU A 300 10.94 -8.57 24.84
C LEU A 300 12.22 -8.20 25.61
N HIS A 301 13.42 -8.42 25.05
CA HIS A 301 14.75 -8.14 25.64
C HIS A 301 14.73 -7.38 26.98
N ALA A 302 15.16 -8.02 28.07
CA ALA A 302 15.00 -7.53 29.45
C ALA A 302 15.13 -5.99 29.61
N ALA A 303 14.01 -5.30 29.83
CA ALA A 303 14.01 -3.92 30.29
C ALA A 303 14.16 -3.89 31.82
N PRO A 304 14.92 -2.94 32.40
CA PRO A 304 15.20 -2.87 33.84
C PRO A 304 14.00 -2.56 34.75
N GLY A 305 12.75 -2.53 34.25
CA GLY A 305 11.53 -2.15 34.99
C GLY A 305 10.53 -3.29 35.28
N GLY A 306 10.82 -4.54 34.90
CA GLY A 306 9.87 -5.65 34.99
C GLY A 306 8.74 -5.57 33.95
N ALA A 307 8.01 -6.68 33.78
CA ALA A 307 6.92 -6.80 32.81
C ALA A 307 5.59 -7.10 33.50
N LEU A 308 4.51 -6.50 33.00
CA LEU A 308 3.15 -6.98 33.28
C LEU A 308 2.94 -8.24 32.47
N ARG A 309 2.76 -9.39 33.12
CA ARG A 309 2.65 -10.70 32.46
C ARG A 309 1.36 -11.40 32.85
N TYR A 310 0.70 -11.96 31.84
CA TYR A 310 -0.38 -12.93 31.99
C TYR A 310 -0.11 -14.12 31.07
N GLU A 311 -0.32 -15.32 31.59
CA GLU A 311 -0.11 -16.56 30.86
C GLU A 311 -1.23 -17.54 31.17
N ASP A 312 -1.79 -18.14 30.12
CA ASP A 312 -2.73 -19.25 30.20
C ASP A 312 -2.19 -20.40 29.32
N PRO A 313 -1.50 -21.38 29.94
CA PRO A 313 -0.92 -22.51 29.21
C PRO A 313 -1.94 -23.37 28.46
N ALA A 314 -3.19 -23.45 28.94
CA ALA A 314 -4.23 -24.28 28.32
C ALA A 314 -4.68 -23.70 26.98
N ALA A 315 -4.85 -22.38 26.90
CA ALA A 315 -5.14 -21.66 25.66
C ALA A 315 -3.87 -21.30 24.84
N GLY A 316 -2.68 -21.65 25.36
CA GLY A 316 -1.39 -21.23 24.84
C GLY A 316 -1.25 -19.70 24.74
N SER A 317 -1.94 -18.96 25.63
CA SER A 317 -2.03 -17.51 25.55
C SER A 317 -0.96 -16.85 26.41
N LEU A 318 -0.23 -15.91 25.83
CA LEU A 318 0.77 -15.09 26.52
C LEU A 318 0.47 -13.62 26.25
N ARG A 319 0.50 -12.81 27.30
CA ARG A 319 0.37 -11.36 27.24
C ARG A 319 1.47 -10.76 28.08
N GLU A 320 2.33 -9.97 27.46
CA GLU A 320 3.38 -9.26 28.16
C GLU A 320 3.37 -7.79 27.74
N ALA A 321 3.50 -6.89 28.71
CA ALA A 321 3.64 -5.46 28.48
C ALA A 321 4.83 -4.92 29.28
N PHE A 322 5.66 -4.15 28.60
CA PHE A 322 6.85 -3.52 29.17
C PHE A 322 6.65 -2.01 29.22
N MET A 323 7.06 -1.44 30.35
CA MET A 323 6.96 -0.03 30.63
C MET A 323 8.35 0.60 30.59
N ASP A 324 8.42 1.83 30.09
CA ASP A 324 9.58 2.71 30.26
C ASP A 324 9.16 3.87 31.16
N GLY A 325 9.47 3.76 32.46
CA GLY A 325 8.86 4.63 33.47
C GLY A 325 7.34 4.42 33.55
N GLU A 326 6.57 5.48 33.28
CA GLU A 326 5.10 5.42 33.32
C GLU A 326 4.44 5.16 31.96
N ARG A 327 5.20 5.24 30.86
CA ARG A 327 4.69 5.05 29.49
C ARG A 327 4.83 3.60 29.04
N LEU A 328 3.92 3.19 28.16
CA LEU A 328 4.01 1.90 27.47
C LEU A 328 5.18 1.93 26.48
N ASP A 329 6.04 0.91 26.52
CA ASP A 329 7.18 0.77 25.61
C ASP A 329 6.92 -0.27 24.52
N ARG A 330 6.41 -1.44 24.91
CA ARG A 330 6.07 -2.54 24.00
C ARG A 330 5.13 -3.55 24.62
N VAL A 331 4.42 -4.31 23.78
CA VAL A 331 3.54 -5.41 24.18
C VAL A 331 3.68 -6.61 23.25
N LEU A 332 3.52 -7.81 23.78
CA LEU A 332 3.45 -9.06 23.04
C LEU A 332 2.16 -9.80 23.44
N PHE A 333 1.38 -10.20 22.44
CA PHE A 333 0.22 -11.06 22.61
C PHE A 333 0.35 -12.26 21.69
N THR A 334 0.26 -13.47 22.23
CA THR A 334 0.26 -14.70 21.43
C THR A 334 -0.83 -15.66 21.91
N THR A 335 -1.29 -16.56 21.04
CA THR A 335 -2.24 -17.61 21.36
C THR A 335 -2.14 -18.79 20.38
N THR A 336 -2.50 -19.99 20.81
CA THR A 336 -2.63 -21.17 19.94
C THR A 336 -4.07 -21.42 19.50
N SER A 337 -5.05 -21.00 20.29
CA SER A 337 -6.47 -21.31 20.07
C SER A 337 -7.46 -20.20 20.45
N GLY A 338 -7.04 -19.22 21.26
CA GLY A 338 -7.88 -18.13 21.74
C GLY A 338 -8.05 -16.98 20.74
N ALA A 339 -8.88 -16.00 21.09
CA ALA A 339 -9.00 -14.74 20.34
C ALA A 339 -7.93 -13.74 20.80
N LEU A 340 -7.38 -12.99 19.87
CA LEU A 340 -6.47 -11.87 20.16
C LEU A 340 -7.27 -10.57 20.27
N PRO A 341 -6.91 -9.64 21.17
CA PRO A 341 -7.62 -8.38 21.34
C PRO A 341 -7.58 -7.50 20.09
N PRO A 342 -8.55 -6.57 19.92
CA PRO A 342 -8.46 -5.56 18.87
C PRO A 342 -7.21 -4.69 19.03
N ARG A 343 -6.54 -4.34 17.93
CA ARG A 343 -5.24 -3.62 17.97
C ARG A 343 -5.39 -2.11 18.17
N ALA A 344 -6.53 -1.54 17.76
CA ALA A 344 -6.72 -0.10 17.73
C ALA A 344 -6.52 0.58 19.09
N TRP A 345 -7.23 0.12 20.13
CA TRP A 345 -7.09 0.69 21.48
C TRP A 345 -5.70 0.46 22.08
N LEU A 346 -5.05 -0.66 21.75
CA LEU A 346 -3.68 -0.95 22.21
C LEU A 346 -2.68 0.02 21.59
N ALA A 347 -2.82 0.35 20.30
CA ALA A 347 -1.97 1.32 19.63
C ALA A 347 -2.18 2.74 20.20
N GLU A 348 -3.41 3.10 20.58
CA GLU A 348 -3.72 4.39 21.22
C GLU A 348 -2.99 4.57 22.56
N LEU A 349 -2.77 3.50 23.33
CA LEU A 349 -2.00 3.55 24.59
C LEU A 349 -0.54 4.01 24.39
N PHE A 350 0.04 3.86 23.20
CA PHE A 350 1.41 4.32 22.91
C PHE A 350 1.51 5.84 22.76
N LEU A 351 0.39 6.52 22.51
CA LEU A 351 0.31 7.98 22.46
C LEU A 351 0.21 8.61 23.85
N ALA A 352 -0.21 7.84 24.85
CA ALA A 352 -0.34 8.33 26.22
C ALA A 352 1.05 8.56 26.85
N PRO A 353 1.28 9.68 27.54
CA PRO A 353 2.53 9.95 28.25
C PRO A 353 2.70 9.08 29.49
N SER A 354 1.60 8.56 30.06
CA SER A 354 1.58 7.64 31.19
C SER A 354 0.35 6.72 31.16
N LEU A 355 0.45 5.54 31.78
CA LEU A 355 -0.66 4.58 31.92
C LEU A 355 -1.23 4.55 33.33
N THR A 356 -2.56 4.60 33.43
CA THR A 356 -3.30 4.44 34.69
C THR A 356 -3.27 3.00 35.18
N ALA A 357 -3.65 2.76 36.44
CA ALA A 357 -3.84 1.40 36.96
C ALA A 357 -4.90 0.61 36.15
N GLN A 358 -5.91 1.30 35.63
CA GLN A 358 -6.96 0.70 34.81
C GLN A 358 -6.43 0.28 33.43
N ASP A 359 -5.58 1.08 32.80
CA ASP A 359 -4.91 0.73 31.53
C ASP A 359 -3.99 -0.49 31.70
N ARG A 360 -3.23 -0.52 32.80
CA ARG A 360 -2.35 -1.64 33.14
C ARG A 360 -3.14 -2.93 33.36
N ALA A 361 -4.29 -2.85 34.03
CA ALA A 361 -5.19 -4.00 34.18
C ALA A 361 -5.79 -4.44 32.82
N ALA A 362 -6.18 -3.50 31.96
CA ALA A 362 -6.70 -3.79 30.63
C ALA A 362 -5.70 -4.53 29.73
N LEU A 363 -4.40 -4.21 29.83
CA LEU A 363 -3.32 -4.93 29.13
C LEU A 363 -3.27 -6.41 29.53
N LEU A 364 -3.41 -6.72 30.83
CA LEU A 364 -3.42 -8.09 31.33
C LEU A 364 -4.70 -8.84 30.93
N ILE A 365 -5.86 -8.16 31.01
CA ILE A 365 -7.17 -8.73 30.65
C ILE A 365 -7.29 -8.93 29.14
N GLY A 366 -6.55 -8.16 28.34
CA GLY A 366 -6.69 -8.15 26.88
C GLY A 366 -8.02 -7.56 26.43
N ARG A 367 -8.54 -6.56 27.17
CA ARG A 367 -9.82 -5.92 26.86
C ARG A 367 -9.74 -4.44 27.21
N ALA A 368 -10.23 -3.58 26.31
CA ALA A 368 -10.26 -2.15 26.52
C ALA A 368 -10.98 -1.78 27.83
N PRO A 369 -10.43 -0.86 28.63
CA PRO A 369 -11.06 -0.41 29.87
C PRO A 369 -12.19 0.58 29.56
N GLY A 370 -13.41 0.32 30.07
CA GLY A 370 -14.53 1.28 30.08
C GLY A 370 -14.91 1.88 28.70
N ARG A 371 -16.00 1.37 28.11
CA ARG A 371 -16.52 1.66 26.75
C ARG A 371 -15.61 1.19 25.61
N ALA A 372 -16.15 0.26 24.81
CA ALA A 372 -15.63 -0.03 23.50
C ALA A 372 -15.73 1.25 22.64
N GLY A 373 -14.60 1.92 22.40
CA GLY A 373 -14.48 2.82 21.27
C GLY A 373 -14.82 2.07 19.98
N ASP A 374 -15.34 2.77 18.98
CA ASP A 374 -15.70 2.18 17.69
C ASP A 374 -14.46 1.56 17.01
N THR A 375 -14.31 0.24 17.12
CA THR A 375 -13.21 -0.52 16.51
C THR A 375 -13.51 -0.96 15.08
N SER A 376 -14.67 -0.58 14.52
CA SER A 376 -15.07 -1.02 13.19
C SER A 376 -14.12 -0.50 12.10
N PRO A 377 -14.05 -1.17 10.93
CA PRO A 377 -13.13 -0.79 9.87
C PRO A 377 -13.28 0.68 9.45
N VAL A 378 -12.17 1.34 9.11
CA VAL A 378 -12.21 2.70 8.55
C VAL A 378 -12.69 2.62 7.11
N VAL A 379 -13.75 3.36 6.78
CA VAL A 379 -14.27 3.48 5.41
C VAL A 379 -13.72 4.72 4.72
N CYS A 380 -13.59 5.85 5.43
CA CYS A 380 -13.01 7.08 4.90
C CYS A 380 -11.75 7.49 5.66
N ALA A 381 -10.55 7.32 5.09
CA ALA A 381 -9.30 7.74 5.75
C ALA A 381 -9.17 9.25 5.82
N CYS A 382 -9.60 9.98 4.78
CA CYS A 382 -9.47 11.44 4.72
C CYS A 382 -10.15 12.16 5.88
N ARG A 383 -11.23 11.57 6.44
CA ARG A 383 -12.00 12.12 7.55
C ARG A 383 -12.06 11.18 8.76
N ASN A 384 -11.29 10.08 8.73
CA ASN A 384 -11.27 9.04 9.76
C ASN A 384 -12.67 8.48 10.15
N VAL A 385 -13.55 8.28 9.15
CA VAL A 385 -14.91 7.74 9.38
C VAL A 385 -14.91 6.22 9.28
N ARG A 386 -15.53 5.55 10.25
CA ARG A 386 -15.61 4.08 10.38
C ARG A 386 -16.98 3.51 10.00
N VAL A 387 -17.04 2.21 9.77
CA VAL A 387 -18.28 1.49 9.40
C VAL A 387 -19.41 1.77 10.38
N ALA A 388 -19.17 1.76 11.70
CA ALA A 388 -20.26 1.95 12.65
C ALA A 388 -20.77 3.40 12.68
N ALA A 389 -19.95 4.41 12.32
CA ALA A 389 -20.45 5.77 12.11
C ALA A 389 -21.39 5.85 10.88
N ILE A 390 -21.06 5.13 9.81
CA ILE A 390 -21.93 5.01 8.62
C ILE A 390 -23.20 4.24 8.98
N ALA A 391 -23.10 3.13 9.71
CA ALA A 391 -24.26 2.35 10.16
C ALA A 391 -25.20 3.21 11.02
N ARG A 392 -24.67 3.99 11.98
CA ARG A 392 -25.47 4.93 12.78
C ARG A 392 -26.15 6.00 11.92
N ALA A 393 -25.48 6.51 10.88
CA ALA A 393 -26.10 7.46 9.96
C ALA A 393 -27.25 6.81 9.15
N ILE A 394 -27.09 5.56 8.73
CA ILE A 394 -28.13 4.78 8.05
C ILE A 394 -29.31 4.52 9.00
N GLU A 395 -29.04 4.09 10.23
CA GLU A 395 -30.06 3.93 11.29
C GLU A 395 -30.81 5.24 11.55
N ALA A 396 -30.10 6.38 11.54
CA ALA A 396 -30.66 7.71 11.72
C ALA A 396 -31.42 8.26 10.49
N GLY A 397 -31.49 7.52 9.38
CA GLY A 397 -32.32 7.89 8.22
C GLY A 397 -31.57 8.18 6.93
N ALA A 398 -30.23 8.07 6.88
CA ALA A 398 -29.51 8.22 5.61
C ALA A 398 -29.88 7.06 4.65
N ARG A 399 -30.29 7.38 3.41
CA ARG A 399 -30.77 6.39 2.42
C ARG A 399 -29.95 6.35 1.13
N ASP A 400 -29.03 7.27 0.95
CA ASP A 400 -28.11 7.28 -0.18
C ASP A 400 -26.71 7.72 0.28
N VAL A 401 -25.76 7.66 -0.66
CA VAL A 401 -24.35 7.96 -0.39
C VAL A 401 -24.16 9.43 -0.01
N ASP A 402 -24.95 10.35 -0.55
CA ASP A 402 -24.84 11.77 -0.28
C ASP A 402 -25.36 12.10 1.13
N ALA A 403 -26.50 11.53 1.53
CA ALA A 403 -27.03 11.65 2.89
C ALA A 403 -26.06 11.09 3.95
N VAL A 404 -25.38 9.97 3.66
CA VAL A 404 -24.32 9.44 4.55
C VAL A 404 -23.12 10.39 4.56
N SER A 405 -22.73 10.95 3.41
CA SER A 405 -21.62 11.89 3.29
C SER A 405 -21.89 13.17 4.09
N ASP A 406 -23.12 13.68 4.06
CA ASP A 406 -23.52 14.88 4.80
C ASP A 406 -23.52 14.63 6.31
N ALA A 407 -24.03 13.47 6.74
CA ALA A 407 -24.12 13.12 8.16
C ALA A 407 -22.77 12.80 8.80
N THR A 408 -21.83 12.22 8.04
CA THR A 408 -20.56 11.70 8.59
C THR A 408 -19.31 12.41 8.08
N GLY A 409 -19.43 13.21 7.02
CA GLY A 409 -18.31 13.77 6.26
C GLY A 409 -17.61 12.77 5.33
N ALA A 410 -17.97 11.47 5.34
CA ALA A 410 -17.32 10.45 4.54
C ALA A 410 -17.60 10.63 3.04
N GLY A 411 -16.55 10.72 2.20
CA GLY A 411 -16.71 10.84 0.75
C GLY A 411 -16.85 12.26 0.23
N SER A 412 -16.95 13.25 1.13
CA SER A 412 -17.05 14.68 0.79
C SER A 412 -15.77 15.29 0.20
N SER A 413 -14.59 14.74 0.51
CA SER A 413 -13.30 15.33 0.10
C SER A 413 -12.75 14.74 -1.20
N CYS A 414 -12.46 13.43 -1.23
CA CYS A 414 -11.85 12.79 -2.39
C CYS A 414 -12.78 11.79 -3.11
N GLY A 415 -14.01 11.59 -2.61
CA GLY A 415 -15.00 10.66 -3.18
C GLY A 415 -14.66 9.16 -3.11
N SER A 416 -13.45 8.79 -2.74
CA SER A 416 -12.94 7.43 -2.96
C SER A 416 -13.57 6.33 -2.10
N CYS A 417 -14.25 6.69 -1.01
CA CYS A 417 -14.97 5.74 -0.15
C CYS A 417 -16.45 5.60 -0.52
N ARG A 418 -16.95 6.40 -1.48
CA ARG A 418 -18.36 6.36 -1.92
C ARG A 418 -18.81 4.97 -2.43
N PRO A 419 -18.00 4.19 -3.17
CA PRO A 419 -18.40 2.83 -3.56
C PRO A 419 -18.51 1.86 -2.38
N GLU A 420 -17.71 2.03 -1.32
CA GLU A 420 -17.81 1.22 -0.10
C GLU A 420 -19.08 1.60 0.68
N ILE A 421 -19.36 2.91 0.80
CA ILE A 421 -20.59 3.41 1.43
C ILE A 421 -21.83 2.84 0.72
N ALA A 422 -21.85 2.83 -0.61
CA ALA A 422 -22.94 2.25 -1.40
C ALA A 422 -23.12 0.74 -1.13
N ARG A 423 -22.03 -0.01 -0.92
CA ARG A 423 -22.10 -1.43 -0.53
C ARG A 423 -22.67 -1.61 0.87
N ILE A 424 -22.26 -0.78 1.84
CA ILE A 424 -22.81 -0.83 3.20
C ILE A 424 -24.32 -0.53 3.20
N LEU A 425 -24.74 0.47 2.42
CA LEU A 425 -26.16 0.83 2.22
C LEU A 425 -26.97 -0.33 1.63
N SER A 426 -26.44 -1.02 0.63
CA SER A 426 -27.14 -2.15 -0.02
C SER A 426 -27.15 -3.43 0.83
N ALA A 427 -26.18 -3.59 1.73
CA ALA A 427 -26.11 -4.73 2.65
C ALA A 427 -26.98 -4.57 3.91
N THR A 428 -27.44 -3.35 4.23
CA THR A 428 -28.27 -3.08 5.41
C THR A 428 -29.74 -3.37 5.09
N PRO A 429 -30.44 -4.26 5.83
CA PRO A 429 -31.84 -4.59 5.55
C PRO A 429 -32.72 -3.34 5.59
N ARG A 430 -33.57 -3.16 4.57
CA ARG A 430 -34.62 -2.14 4.62
C ARG A 430 -35.65 -2.57 5.65
N THR A 431 -35.76 -1.84 6.75
CA THR A 431 -36.96 -1.89 7.59
C THR A 431 -38.05 -1.19 6.79
N GLU A 432 -38.81 -1.94 6.00
CA GLU A 432 -40.07 -1.47 5.45
C GLU A 432 -41.00 -1.21 6.64
N ILE A 433 -41.22 0.07 6.95
CA ILE A 433 -42.38 0.49 7.71
C ILE A 433 -43.56 0.24 6.77
N LEU A 434 -44.24 -0.89 6.97
CA LEU A 434 -45.62 -1.05 6.53
C LEU A 434 -46.43 -0.01 7.30
N ASP A 435 -46.63 1.16 6.71
CA ASP A 435 -47.64 2.11 7.16
C ASP A 435 -49.01 1.46 6.94
N ALA A 436 -49.56 0.91 8.02
CA ALA A 436 -50.97 0.64 8.14
C ALA A 436 -51.69 1.95 8.50
N ALA A 437 -52.25 2.61 7.48
CA ALA A 437 -53.49 3.38 7.55
C ALA A 437 -54.00 3.67 6.13
#